data_AF-T0LBR0-F1
#
_entry.id   AF-T0LBR0-F1
#
_cell.length_a   1.000
_cell.length_b   1.000
_cell.length_c   1.000
_cell.angle_alpha   90.00
_cell.angle_beta   90.00
_cell.angle_gamma   90.00
#
_symmetry.space_group_name_H-M   'P 1'
#
loop_
_entity.id
_entity.type
_entity.pdbx_description
1 polymer ?
#
loop_
_entity_poly.entity_id
_entity_poly.type
_entity_poly.pdbx_seq_one_letter_code
_entity_poly.pdbx_strand_id
1 'polypeptide(L)'
;MEILSYEKLFVSTKEEKGRKVYIHLYFKQNDEYIVSQDNDKKHLSFLRLVKASYKIGSFYIKFEDSEKIYVYICFGEKQNQIYSFKENIMKLGANILKNLLYINEHINFYLCFNDYKQELVSGIVLSYYKYNFLNKEQKKLQLYQLSILIT
;
A
#
# COMPACT_ATOMS: atom_id res chain seq x y z
N MET A 1 19.51 13.60 -23.78
CA MET A 1 19.35 13.09 -22.40
C MET A 1 17.93 13.43 -22.00
N GLU A 2 16.98 12.50 -22.16
CA GLU A 2 15.59 12.73 -21.76
C GLU A 2 15.54 12.82 -20.24
N ILE A 3 15.23 14.01 -19.74
CA ILE A 3 14.76 14.21 -18.38
C ILE A 3 13.56 13.29 -18.23
N LEU A 4 13.60 12.39 -17.24
CA LEU A 4 12.51 11.49 -16.86
C LEU A 4 11.16 12.22 -17.05
N SER A 5 10.37 11.83 -18.04
CA SER A 5 9.01 12.32 -18.17
C SER A 5 8.21 11.71 -17.02
N TYR A 6 8.07 12.48 -15.95
CA TYR A 6 7.32 12.14 -14.73
C TYR A 6 5.79 12.03 -14.98
N GLU A 7 5.33 12.15 -16.23
CA GLU A 7 3.95 12.19 -16.72
C GLU A 7 3.08 10.95 -16.42
N LYS A 8 3.57 9.93 -15.71
CA LYS A 8 2.82 8.70 -15.40
C LYS A 8 2.43 8.55 -13.94
N LEU A 9 2.59 9.60 -13.13
CA LEU A 9 2.11 9.63 -11.76
C LEU A 9 1.00 10.67 -11.64
N PHE A 10 -0.23 10.21 -11.77
CA PHE A 10 -1.38 11.06 -11.48
C PHE A 10 -1.91 10.66 -10.12
N VAL A 11 -1.80 11.58 -9.15
CA VAL A 11 -2.79 11.64 -8.06
C VAL A 11 -4.07 12.11 -8.75
N SER A 12 -4.79 11.15 -9.32
CA SER A 12 -6.05 11.41 -9.99
C SER A 12 -7.14 11.48 -8.92
N THR A 13 -8.00 12.49 -9.01
CA THR A 13 -9.26 12.52 -8.26
C THR A 13 -10.34 11.68 -8.93
N LYS A 14 -10.05 11.10 -10.10
CA LYS A 14 -10.94 10.22 -10.86
C LYS A 14 -10.44 8.79 -10.75
N GLU A 15 -11.35 7.91 -10.35
CA GLU A 15 -11.12 6.47 -10.35
C GLU A 15 -10.96 5.96 -11.78
N GLU A 16 -9.84 5.29 -12.05
CA GLU A 16 -9.58 4.62 -13.33
C GLU A 16 -10.08 3.17 -13.27
N LYS A 17 -10.42 2.58 -14.41
CA LYS A 17 -10.85 1.18 -14.45
C LYS A 17 -9.68 0.27 -14.06
N GLY A 18 -9.81 -0.44 -12.94
CA GLY A 18 -8.77 -1.34 -12.43
C GLY A 18 -9.10 -1.89 -11.04
N ARG A 19 -8.12 -2.58 -10.44
CA ARG A 19 -8.25 -3.16 -9.09
C ARG A 19 -8.30 -2.09 -8.03
N LYS A 20 -9.14 -2.29 -7.02
CA LYS A 20 -9.25 -1.42 -5.85
C LYS A 20 -8.45 -2.03 -4.70
N VAL A 21 -7.47 -1.29 -4.20
CA VAL A 21 -6.63 -1.68 -3.07
C VAL A 21 -6.95 -0.79 -1.88
N TYR A 22 -7.62 -1.35 -0.88
CA TYR A 22 -7.94 -0.68 0.36
C TYR A 22 -6.85 -0.94 1.39
N ILE A 23 -6.16 0.11 1.83
CA ILE A 23 -5.11 0.01 2.84
C ILE A 23 -5.67 0.43 4.19
N HIS A 24 -5.72 -0.52 5.12
CA HIS A 24 -6.20 -0.32 6.48
C HIS A 24 -5.06 -0.44 7.49
N LEU A 25 -5.04 0.44 8.49
CA LEU A 25 -4.19 0.24 9.65
C LEU A 25 -4.82 -0.79 10.58
N TYR A 26 -3.99 -1.64 11.18
CA TYR A 26 -4.40 -2.45 12.32
C TYR A 26 -3.39 -2.36 13.46
N PHE A 27 -3.91 -2.49 14.68
CA PHE A 27 -3.14 -2.44 15.92
C PHE A 27 -3.71 -3.41 16.95
N LYS A 28 -2.93 -3.64 18.02
CA LYS A 28 -3.34 -4.42 19.18
C LYS A 28 -3.94 -3.49 20.22
N GLN A 29 -5.11 -3.83 20.74
CA GLN A 29 -5.65 -3.22 21.96
C GLN A 29 -6.28 -4.32 22.81
N ASN A 30 -5.85 -4.44 24.07
CA ASN A 30 -6.39 -5.43 25.02
C ASN A 30 -6.46 -6.87 24.47
N ASP A 31 -5.38 -7.33 23.83
CA ASP A 31 -5.29 -8.65 23.17
C ASP A 31 -6.18 -8.87 21.94
N GLU A 32 -6.88 -7.83 21.48
CA GLU A 32 -7.66 -7.88 20.25
C GLU A 32 -7.01 -7.06 19.12
N TYR A 33 -7.28 -7.49 17.87
CA TYR A 33 -7.00 -6.70 16.69
C TYR A 33 -8.07 -5.60 16.56
N ILE A 34 -7.64 -4.40 16.23
CA ILE A 34 -8.53 -3.32 15.81
C ILE A 34 -8.07 -2.83 14.45
N VAL A 35 -9.03 -2.53 13.57
CA VAL A 35 -8.77 -2.00 12.25
C VAL A 35 -9.27 -0.55 12.21
N SER A 36 -8.43 0.36 11.74
CA SER A 36 -8.76 1.78 11.69
C SER A 36 -9.94 2.03 10.78
N GLN A 37 -10.91 2.82 11.25
CA GLN A 37 -12.04 3.34 10.47
C GLN A 37 -13.01 2.29 9.91
N ASP A 38 -12.78 0.99 10.11
CA ASP A 38 -13.69 -0.09 9.72
C ASP A 38 -13.52 -1.31 10.65
N ASN A 39 -14.49 -1.51 11.53
CA ASN A 39 -14.53 -2.64 12.48
C ASN A 39 -15.41 -3.80 11.98
N ASP A 40 -15.55 -3.98 10.66
CA ASP A 40 -16.20 -5.18 10.13
C ASP A 40 -15.52 -6.45 10.68
N LYS A 41 -16.33 -7.36 11.24
CA LYS A 41 -15.92 -8.66 11.76
C LYS A 41 -15.12 -9.47 10.75
N LYS A 42 -15.33 -9.25 9.45
CA LYS A 42 -14.58 -9.92 8.38
C LYS A 42 -13.09 -9.57 8.40
N HIS A 43 -12.74 -8.31 8.65
CA HIS A 43 -11.35 -7.87 8.73
C HIS A 43 -10.63 -8.52 9.92
N LEU A 44 -11.29 -8.51 11.09
CA LEU A 44 -10.77 -9.12 12.31
C LEU A 44 -10.60 -10.64 12.18
N SER A 45 -11.57 -11.31 11.54
CA SER A 45 -11.52 -12.75 11.29
C SER A 45 -10.33 -13.12 10.42
N PHE A 46 -10.04 -12.32 9.37
CA PHE A 46 -8.87 -12.53 8.52
C PHE A 46 -7.56 -12.34 9.29
N LEU A 47 -7.41 -11.26 10.06
CA LEU A 47 -6.20 -10.99 10.84
C LEU A 47 -5.92 -12.08 11.88
N ARG A 48 -6.97 -12.63 12.51
CA ARG A 48 -6.86 -13.79 13.41
C ARG A 48 -6.44 -15.06 12.66
N LEU A 49 -7.04 -15.33 11.50
CA LEU A 49 -6.74 -16.50 10.67
C LEU A 49 -5.25 -16.54 10.28
N VAL A 50 -4.71 -15.40 9.83
CA VAL A 50 -3.30 -15.29 9.40
C VAL A 50 -2.33 -15.10 10.57
N LYS A 51 -2.82 -15.07 11.81
CA LYS A 51 -2.04 -14.77 13.03
C LYS A 51 -1.19 -13.51 12.85
N ALA A 52 -1.83 -12.42 12.46
CA ALA A 52 -1.16 -11.18 12.09
C ALA A 52 -0.21 -10.67 13.19
N SER A 53 1.02 -10.34 12.81
CA SER A 53 2.07 -9.83 13.68
C SER A 53 1.86 -8.35 13.99
N TYR A 54 2.07 -7.96 15.25
CA TYR A 54 1.99 -6.56 15.68
C TYR A 54 3.31 -5.79 15.50
N LYS A 55 4.30 -6.39 14.83
CA LYS A 55 5.59 -5.75 14.57
C LYS A 55 5.43 -4.64 13.53
N ILE A 56 6.12 -3.53 13.75
CA ILE A 56 6.25 -2.46 12.77
C ILE A 56 6.67 -3.00 11.40
N GLY A 57 5.99 -2.53 10.35
CA GLY A 57 6.26 -2.95 8.97
C GLY A 57 5.67 -4.30 8.58
N SER A 58 4.90 -4.95 9.46
CA SER A 58 4.12 -6.14 9.09
C SER A 58 2.94 -5.70 8.21
N PHE A 59 2.73 -6.38 7.09
CA PHE A 59 1.51 -6.22 6.28
C PHE A 59 0.98 -7.56 5.79
N TYR A 60 -0.32 -7.59 5.52
CA TYR A 60 -1.04 -8.77 5.05
C TYR A 60 -1.97 -8.36 3.92
N ILE A 61 -2.07 -9.21 2.88
CA ILE A 61 -2.91 -8.96 1.71
C ILE A 61 -4.03 -10.01 1.67
N LYS A 62 -5.27 -9.57 1.58
CA LYS A 62 -6.45 -10.40 1.34
C LYS A 62 -7.04 -10.04 -0.01
N PHE A 63 -7.16 -11.03 -0.88
CA PHE A 63 -7.95 -10.95 -2.10
C PHE A 63 -9.38 -11.34 -1.75
N GLU A 64 -10.33 -10.41 -1.90
CA GLU A 64 -11.74 -10.71 -1.62
C GLU A 64 -12.43 -11.23 -2.88
N ASP A 65 -12.34 -10.50 -3.99
CA ASP A 65 -12.92 -10.86 -5.29
C ASP A 65 -12.00 -10.44 -6.45
N SER A 66 -12.49 -10.57 -7.69
CA SER A 66 -11.80 -10.10 -8.91
C SER A 66 -11.65 -8.58 -9.01
N GLU A 67 -12.11 -7.80 -8.04
CA GLU A 67 -12.01 -6.33 -8.08
C GLU A 67 -11.33 -5.74 -6.85
N LYS A 68 -11.44 -6.38 -5.68
CA LYS A 68 -11.07 -5.80 -4.39
C LYS A 68 -9.92 -6.54 -3.70
N ILE A 69 -8.99 -5.76 -3.19
CA ILE A 69 -7.83 -6.21 -2.45
C ILE A 69 -7.77 -5.38 -1.16
N TYR A 70 -7.63 -6.06 -0.04
CA TYR A 70 -7.41 -5.43 1.26
C TYR A 70 -5.97 -5.63 1.68
N VAL A 71 -5.31 -4.53 2.05
CA VAL A 71 -3.97 -4.53 2.60
C VAL A 71 -4.05 -4.04 4.03
N TYR A 72 -3.69 -4.88 4.97
CA TYR A 72 -3.66 -4.54 6.39
C TYR A 72 -2.23 -4.24 6.77
N ILE A 73 -1.98 -3.05 7.31
CA ILE A 73 -0.64 -2.59 7.70
C ILE A 73 -0.56 -2.35 9.21
N CYS A 74 0.54 -2.78 9.83
CA CYS A 74 0.84 -2.44 11.22
C CYS A 74 2.01 -1.47 11.27
N PHE A 75 1.74 -0.28 11.82
CA PHE A 75 2.80 0.67 12.15
C PHE A 75 3.49 0.33 13.48
N GLY A 76 2.93 -0.58 14.28
CA GLY A 76 3.41 -0.85 15.63
C GLY A 76 3.28 0.37 16.55
N GLU A 77 3.95 0.34 17.69
CA GLU A 77 4.06 1.52 18.56
C GLU A 77 5.01 2.55 17.94
N LYS A 78 4.61 3.84 18.01
CA LYS A 78 5.44 4.94 17.56
C LYS A 78 6.75 4.94 18.35
N GLN A 79 7.85 4.66 17.68
CA GLN A 79 9.16 4.68 18.32
C GLN A 79 9.58 6.11 18.65
N ASN A 80 10.40 6.27 19.69
CA ASN A 80 10.98 7.57 20.07
C ASN A 80 11.81 8.21 18.94
N GLN A 81 12.26 7.43 17.95
CA GLN A 81 13.00 7.89 16.78
C GLN A 81 12.08 8.10 15.57
N ILE A 82 11.55 9.32 15.43
CA ILE A 82 10.56 9.69 14.40
C ILE A 82 11.07 9.46 12.97
N TYR A 83 12.34 9.73 12.69
CA TYR A 83 12.90 9.57 11.33
C TYR A 83 12.97 8.09 10.90
N SER A 84 13.48 7.22 11.78
CA SER A 84 13.49 5.75 11.59
C SER A 84 12.09 5.21 11.32
N PHE A 85 11.11 5.72 12.07
CA PHE A 85 9.71 5.32 11.92
C PHE A 85 9.13 5.69 10.54
N LYS A 86 9.32 6.95 10.10
CA LYS A 86 8.87 7.42 8.78
C LYS A 86 9.51 6.64 7.63
N GLU A 87 10.81 6.35 7.73
CA GLU A 87 11.52 5.55 6.72
C GLU A 87 10.97 4.12 6.64
N ASN A 88 10.62 3.51 7.78
CA ASN A 88 9.98 2.18 7.79
C ASN A 88 8.62 2.18 7.11
N ILE A 89 7.81 3.22 7.28
CA ILE A 89 6.52 3.37 6.59
C ILE A 89 6.73 3.52 5.08
N MET A 90 7.73 4.30 4.67
CA MET A 90 8.08 4.42 3.25
C MET A 90 8.52 3.07 2.65
N LYS A 91 9.37 2.31 3.35
CA LYS A 91 9.75 0.94 2.95
C LYS A 91 8.54 0.00 2.87
N LEU A 92 7.58 0.16 3.79
CA LEU A 92 6.33 -0.60 3.79
C LEU A 92 5.51 -0.34 2.52
N GLY A 93 5.33 0.93 2.15
CA GLY A 93 4.65 1.31 0.90
C GLY A 93 5.33 0.71 -0.33
N ALA A 94 6.66 0.76 -0.40
CA ALA A 94 7.43 0.15 -1.49
C ALA A 94 7.24 -1.36 -1.58
N ASN A 95 7.20 -2.06 -0.43
CA ASN A 95 7.00 -3.50 -0.35
C ASN A 95 5.57 -3.91 -0.72
N ILE A 96 4.56 -3.13 -0.32
CA ILE A 96 3.16 -3.36 -0.70
C ILE A 96 3.05 -3.34 -2.22
N LEU A 97 3.55 -2.29 -2.88
CA LEU A 97 3.49 -2.20 -4.34
C LEU A 97 4.18 -3.42 -4.98
N LYS A 98 5.39 -3.76 -4.55
CA LYS A 98 6.12 -4.93 -5.08
C LYS A 98 5.29 -6.21 -5.04
N ASN A 99 4.51 -6.41 -3.98
CA ASN A 99 3.62 -7.56 -3.80
C ASN A 99 2.29 -7.45 -4.57
N LEU A 100 2.02 -6.33 -5.22
CA LEU A 100 0.83 -6.13 -6.04
C LEU A 100 1.16 -6.05 -7.54
N LEU A 101 2.44 -5.88 -7.90
CA LEU A 101 2.86 -5.76 -9.31
C LEU A 101 2.49 -6.97 -10.18
N TYR A 102 2.38 -8.18 -9.61
CA TYR A 102 2.04 -9.37 -10.38
C TYR A 102 0.62 -9.36 -10.93
N ILE A 103 -0.25 -8.48 -10.42
CA ILE A 103 -1.65 -8.36 -10.83
C ILE A 103 -1.74 -7.96 -12.31
N ASN A 104 -0.73 -7.28 -12.86
CA ASN A 104 -0.68 -6.85 -14.27
C ASN A 104 -1.96 -6.12 -14.73
N GLU A 105 -2.56 -5.31 -13.85
CA GLU A 105 -3.71 -4.44 -14.13
C GLU A 105 -3.46 -3.06 -13.52
N HIS A 106 -4.26 -2.06 -13.90
CA HIS A 106 -4.28 -0.77 -13.21
C HIS A 106 -4.71 -0.95 -11.75
N ILE A 107 -4.05 -0.25 -10.82
CA ILE A 107 -4.35 -0.31 -9.39
C ILE A 107 -4.75 1.08 -8.88
N ASN A 108 -5.88 1.12 -8.18
CA ASN A 108 -6.39 2.27 -7.45
C ASN A 108 -6.17 2.06 -5.95
N PHE A 109 -5.31 2.85 -5.33
CA PHE A 109 -5.09 2.79 -3.88
C PHE A 109 -6.06 3.69 -3.13
N TYR A 110 -6.68 3.15 -2.08
CA TYR A 110 -7.55 3.85 -1.13
C TYR A 110 -6.93 3.74 0.27
N LEU A 111 -6.63 4.88 0.90
CA LEU A 111 -6.03 4.91 2.23
C LEU A 111 -7.11 5.16 3.29
N CYS A 112 -7.39 4.16 4.12
CA CYS A 112 -8.43 4.22 5.17
C CYS A 112 -7.87 4.74 6.51
N PHE A 113 -6.93 5.69 6.43
CA PHE A 113 -6.29 6.32 7.59
C PHE A 113 -5.57 7.62 7.19
N ASN A 114 -5.38 8.51 8.17
CA ASN A 114 -4.73 9.81 7.94
C ASN A 114 -3.25 9.84 8.33
N ASP A 115 -2.86 9.09 9.35
CA ASP A 115 -1.50 9.15 9.90
C ASP A 115 -0.48 8.61 8.91
N TYR A 116 0.59 9.36 8.68
CA TYR A 116 1.74 8.94 7.85
C TYR A 116 1.38 8.53 6.41
N LYS A 117 0.23 9.00 5.90
CA LYS A 117 -0.21 8.71 4.53
C LYS A 117 0.78 9.19 3.48
N GLN A 118 1.43 10.34 3.72
CA GLN A 118 2.43 10.91 2.82
C GLN A 118 3.64 9.96 2.68
N GLU A 119 4.18 9.48 3.80
CA GLU A 119 5.33 8.58 3.81
C GLU A 119 5.00 7.25 3.10
N LEU A 120 3.81 6.68 3.34
CA LEU A 120 3.40 5.45 2.68
C LEU A 120 3.27 5.64 1.16
N VAL A 121 2.60 6.73 0.75
CA VAL A 121 2.42 7.10 -0.66
C VAL A 121 3.77 7.33 -1.33
N SER A 122 4.69 8.07 -0.70
CA SER A 122 6.04 8.26 -1.23
C SER A 122 6.74 6.93 -1.48
N GLY A 123 6.59 5.96 -0.57
CA GLY A 123 7.13 4.60 -0.73
C GLY A 123 6.58 3.87 -1.96
N ILE A 124 5.26 3.88 -2.13
CA ILE A 124 4.57 3.30 -3.29
C ILE A 124 5.07 3.96 -4.58
N VAL A 125 5.05 5.29 -4.62
CA VAL A 125 5.43 6.10 -5.79
C VAL A 125 6.87 5.87 -6.20
N LEU A 126 7.83 5.96 -5.28
CA LEU A 126 9.25 5.76 -5.57
C LEU A 126 9.55 4.35 -6.06
N SER A 127 8.88 3.35 -5.47
CA SER A 127 8.98 1.95 -5.89
C SER A 127 8.46 1.78 -7.32
N TYR A 128 7.31 2.35 -7.65
CA TYR A 128 6.73 2.33 -8.99
C TYR A 128 7.68 2.93 -10.04
N TYR A 129 8.27 4.10 -9.76
CA TYR A 129 9.26 4.71 -10.66
C TYR A 129 10.48 3.82 -10.87
N LYS A 130 11.02 3.23 -9.81
CA LYS A 130 12.14 2.29 -9.90
C LYS A 130 11.81 1.10 -10.80
N TYR A 131 10.63 0.49 -10.63
CA TYR A 131 10.20 -0.64 -11.46
C TYR A 131 10.02 -0.24 -12.92
N ASN A 132 9.39 0.90 -13.19
CA ASN A 132 9.24 1.42 -14.54
C ASN A 132 10.58 1.70 -15.22
N PHE A 133 11.51 2.31 -14.49
CA PHE A 133 12.85 2.61 -14.99
C PHE A 133 13.59 1.32 -15.39
N LEU A 134 13.64 0.34 -14.49
CA LEU A 134 14.30 -0.94 -14.75
C LEU A 134 13.66 -1.73 -15.89
N ASN A 135 12.33 -1.72 -16.00
CA ASN A 135 11.62 -2.42 -17.09
C ASN A 135 11.85 -1.79 -18.47
N LYS A 136 11.97 -0.45 -18.54
CA LYS A 136 12.35 0.26 -19.77
C LYS A 136 13.73 -0.17 -20.25
N GLU A 137 14.71 -0.26 -19.36
CA GLU A 137 16.07 -0.69 -19.71
C GLU A 137 16.12 -2.16 -20.16
N GLN A 138 15.25 -3.01 -19.60
CA GLN A 138 15.24 -4.45 -19.88
C GLN A 138 14.32 -4.87 -21.04
N LYS A 139 13.63 -3.94 -21.72
CA LYS A 139 12.59 -4.21 -22.75
C LYS A 139 11.53 -5.23 -22.30
N LYS A 140 11.28 -5.35 -20.99
CA LYS A 140 10.29 -6.28 -20.44
C LYS A 140 9.10 -5.50 -19.90
N LEU A 141 7.91 -5.81 -20.43
CA LEU A 141 6.56 -5.42 -19.98
C LEU A 141 6.33 -3.92 -19.68
N GLN A 142 5.37 -3.34 -20.40
CA GLN A 142 4.73 -2.09 -19.97
C GLN A 142 4.02 -2.34 -18.64
N LEU A 143 4.44 -1.63 -17.59
CA LEU A 143 3.67 -1.54 -16.36
C LEU A 143 2.50 -0.57 -16.60
N TYR A 144 1.32 -0.98 -16.12
CA TYR A 144 0.07 -0.23 -16.19
C TYR A 144 0.14 1.02 -15.30
N GLN A 145 -0.66 2.03 -15.65
CA GLN A 145 -0.80 3.27 -14.89
C GLN A 145 -1.21 2.99 -13.43
N LEU A 146 -0.84 3.89 -12.53
CA LEU A 146 -1.11 3.80 -11.09
C LEU A 146 -1.85 5.07 -10.67
N SER A 147 -3.01 4.91 -10.03
CA SER A 147 -3.76 6.02 -9.45
C SER A 147 -3.84 5.86 -7.94
N ILE A 148 -3.55 6.93 -7.21
CA ILE A 148 -3.67 6.98 -5.75
C ILE A 148 -4.81 7.94 -5.42
N LEU A 149 -5.90 7.38 -4.87
CA LEU A 149 -7.05 8.15 -4.40
C LEU A 149 -6.89 8.37 -2.89
N ILE A 150 -6.73 9.62 -2.51
CA ILE A 150 -6.69 10.04 -1.10
C ILE A 150 -8.10 10.49 -0.75
N THR A 151 -8.83 9.66 0.00
CA THR A 151 -10.12 10.01 0.63
C THR A 151 -9.90 10.74 1.95
#